data_AF-A0A834DVV5-F1
#
_entry.id   AF-A0A834DVV5-F1
#
_cell.length_a   1.000
_cell.length_b   1.000
_cell.length_c   1.000
_cell.angle_alpha   90.00
_cell.angle_beta   90.00
_cell.angle_gamma   90.00
#
_symmetry.space_group_name_H-M   'P 1'
#
loop_
_entity.id
_entity.type
_entity.pdbx_description
1 polymer ?
#
loop_
_entity_poly.entity_id
_entity_poly.type
_entity_poly.pdbx_seq_one_letter_code
_entity_poly.pdbx_strand_id
1 'polypeptide(L)'
;MVVAGTAGQVLVLELNDVPSEQAVSVASMDLLQDREGFTWKGHERLSPRTGPLPWPAGFQPRVLVQCLPPAAVTAVTLHTEWSLVAFGTSHGFGLFDYQRKSPVLARCTLHPNDSLAMEGPLSRVKSLKKSLRQSFRRIRKSRVSGKKRAANANSKLQEANAQLAEQACPHDVEMTPVQRRIEPRSADDSLSGVVRCLYFADTFLRDAAHHGPTMWAGTNSGSVFAYALEVPAAVAGSEKRPEKVVEAVLGKEVQLMHRAPVVAIAVLDGRGRPLPEPYEASQDLAQAPDMQGGHAVLIASEEQFKVFTLPKVSAKTKFKLTAHEGCRVRKVALATFASVACEDYAETCLACLTNLGDVHVFSVPGLRPQVHYSCIRKEDISGIASCVFTRHGQGFYLISPSEFERFSLSARNITEPLCSLDLSWPRGAARARHP
;
A
#
# COMPACT_ATOMS: atom_id res chain seq x y z
N MET A 1 -11.84 -3.37 14.00
CA MET A 1 -10.57 -3.78 13.36
C MET A 1 -10.85 -4.82 12.29
N VAL A 2 -10.09 -4.84 11.19
CA VAL A 2 -10.11 -5.94 10.21
C VAL A 2 -8.72 -6.54 10.07
N VAL A 3 -8.64 -7.85 9.97
CA VAL A 3 -7.39 -8.58 9.66
C VAL A 3 -7.65 -9.59 8.55
N ALA A 4 -6.66 -9.78 7.68
CA ALA A 4 -6.77 -10.70 6.56
C ALA A 4 -5.54 -11.61 6.50
N GLY A 5 -5.77 -12.86 6.11
CA GLY A 5 -4.76 -13.92 6.13
C GLY A 5 -4.38 -14.46 4.75
N THR A 6 -3.47 -15.44 4.78
CA THR A 6 -2.87 -16.02 3.56
C THR A 6 -3.66 -17.16 2.94
N ALA A 7 -4.70 -17.66 3.62
CA ALA A 7 -5.58 -18.74 3.17
C ALA A 7 -7.01 -18.25 2.92
N GLY A 8 -7.15 -16.99 2.49
CA GLY A 8 -8.44 -16.36 2.15
C GLY A 8 -9.32 -15.99 3.34
N GLN A 9 -8.83 -16.09 4.58
CA GLN A 9 -9.60 -15.70 5.76
C GLN A 9 -9.55 -14.19 6.00
N VAL A 10 -10.72 -13.57 6.20
CA VAL A 10 -10.88 -12.17 6.60
C VAL A 10 -11.70 -12.13 7.87
N LEU A 11 -11.15 -11.56 8.94
CA LEU A 11 -11.81 -11.44 10.24
C LEU A 11 -12.12 -9.98 10.52
N VAL A 12 -13.37 -9.71 10.89
CA VAL A 12 -13.78 -8.42 11.47
C VAL A 12 -13.87 -8.60 12.97
N LEU A 13 -13.15 -7.76 13.70
CA LEU A 13 -13.07 -7.78 15.16
C LEU A 13 -13.57 -6.48 15.76
N GLU A 14 -14.19 -6.58 16.92
CA GLU A 14 -14.71 -5.48 17.70
C GLU A 14 -13.96 -5.39 19.03
N LEU A 15 -13.65 -4.16 19.47
CA LEU A 15 -12.99 -3.96 20.75
C LEU A 15 -14.06 -4.09 21.86
N ASN A 16 -13.79 -4.92 22.85
CA ASN A 16 -14.69 -5.14 23.98
C ASN A 16 -13.91 -5.13 25.30
N ASP A 17 -14.40 -4.40 26.29
CA ASP A 17 -13.73 -4.24 27.59
C ASP A 17 -13.92 -5.46 28.50
N VAL A 18 -14.92 -6.30 28.21
CA VAL A 18 -15.24 -7.48 29.00
C VAL A 18 -14.99 -8.77 28.21
N PRO A 19 -14.57 -9.86 28.89
CA PRO A 19 -14.52 -11.17 28.25
C PRO A 19 -15.93 -11.61 27.84
N SER A 20 -16.02 -12.36 26.75
CA SER A 20 -17.28 -12.87 26.23
C SER A 20 -17.16 -14.32 25.79
N GLU A 21 -18.27 -15.06 25.82
CA GLU A 21 -18.36 -16.39 25.25
C GLU A 21 -19.33 -16.34 24.06
N GLN A 22 -18.78 -16.43 22.85
CA GLN A 22 -19.58 -16.29 21.64
C GLN A 22 -19.03 -17.12 20.48
N ALA A 23 -19.94 -17.58 19.62
CA ALA A 23 -19.59 -18.27 18.39
C ALA A 23 -19.27 -17.26 17.29
N VAL A 24 -18.24 -17.53 16.49
CA VAL A 24 -17.88 -16.68 15.36
C VAL A 24 -18.73 -17.06 14.16
N SER A 25 -19.47 -16.10 13.61
CA SER A 25 -20.22 -16.31 12.38
C SER A 25 -19.26 -16.54 11.23
N VAL A 26 -19.43 -17.63 10.48
CA VAL A 26 -18.62 -17.93 9.30
C VAL A 26 -19.48 -17.76 8.05
N ALA A 27 -18.99 -16.97 7.10
CA ALA A 27 -19.56 -16.83 5.77
C ALA A 27 -18.49 -17.14 4.72
N SER A 28 -18.91 -17.67 3.57
CA SER A 28 -18.02 -17.88 2.43
C SER A 28 -18.32 -16.87 1.33
N MET A 29 -17.29 -16.47 0.59
CA MET A 29 -17.43 -15.59 -0.56
C MET A 29 -16.69 -16.17 -1.76
N ASP A 30 -17.45 -16.62 -2.75
CA ASP A 30 -16.91 -17.18 -3.98
C ASP A 30 -16.62 -16.08 -5.00
N LEU A 31 -15.33 -15.84 -5.24
CA LEU A 31 -14.86 -14.84 -6.20
C LEU A 31 -14.89 -15.34 -7.64
N LEU A 32 -15.17 -16.62 -7.86
CA LEU A 32 -15.21 -17.28 -9.15
C LEU A 32 -16.60 -17.82 -9.48
N GLN A 33 -17.66 -17.31 -8.85
CA GLN A 33 -19.04 -17.79 -9.02
C GLN A 33 -19.48 -17.88 -10.49
N ASP A 34 -19.02 -16.95 -11.33
CA ASP A 34 -19.35 -16.89 -12.77
C ASP A 34 -18.37 -17.68 -13.66
N ARG A 35 -17.47 -18.48 -13.08
CA ARG A 35 -16.44 -19.25 -13.80
C ARG A 35 -16.53 -20.73 -13.51
N GLU A 36 -16.83 -21.48 -14.56
CA GLU A 36 -16.78 -22.93 -14.53
C GLU A 36 -15.36 -23.46 -14.81
N GLY A 37 -15.08 -24.69 -14.34
CA GLY A 37 -13.85 -25.41 -14.66
C GLY A 37 -12.57 -24.94 -13.95
N PHE A 38 -12.63 -23.90 -13.12
CA PHE A 38 -11.48 -23.52 -12.29
C PHE A 38 -11.24 -24.54 -11.18
N THR A 39 -10.00 -25.02 -11.07
CA THR A 39 -9.59 -25.94 -10.00
C THR A 39 -8.52 -25.29 -9.14
N TRP A 40 -8.82 -25.13 -7.85
CA TRP A 40 -7.84 -24.63 -6.88
C TRP A 40 -6.76 -25.68 -6.60
N LYS A 41 -5.49 -25.30 -6.76
CA LYS A 41 -4.31 -26.15 -6.52
C LYS A 41 -3.39 -25.64 -5.38
N GLY A 42 -3.83 -24.61 -4.65
CA GLY A 42 -3.06 -24.02 -3.56
C GLY A 42 -3.38 -24.62 -2.20
N HIS A 43 -2.98 -23.91 -1.14
CA HIS A 43 -3.29 -24.30 0.24
C HIS A 43 -4.80 -24.37 0.48
N GLU A 44 -5.24 -25.36 1.25
CA GLU A 44 -6.64 -25.44 1.67
C GLU A 44 -7.02 -24.30 2.62
N ARG A 45 -8.33 -24.04 2.73
CA ARG A 45 -8.87 -23.11 3.72
C ARG A 45 -8.57 -23.63 5.12
N LEU A 46 -8.40 -22.70 6.07
CA LEU A 46 -8.33 -23.09 7.48
C LEU A 46 -9.69 -23.61 7.95
N SER A 47 -9.69 -24.62 8.83
CA SER A 47 -10.90 -25.13 9.45
C SER A 47 -11.30 -24.23 10.62
N PRO A 48 -12.37 -23.44 10.52
CA PRO A 48 -12.83 -22.62 11.63
C PRO A 48 -13.35 -23.52 12.75
N ARG A 49 -13.10 -23.10 14.00
CA ARG A 49 -13.73 -23.74 15.16
C ARG A 49 -15.21 -23.40 15.19
N THR A 50 -16.04 -24.40 15.46
CA THR A 50 -17.49 -24.27 15.56
C THR A 50 -17.91 -24.17 17.02
N GLY A 51 -19.07 -23.55 17.28
CA GLY A 51 -19.61 -23.37 18.63
C GLY A 51 -19.08 -22.14 19.36
N PRO A 52 -19.58 -21.89 20.58
CA PRO A 52 -19.14 -20.78 21.41
C PRO A 52 -17.70 -20.99 21.87
N LEU A 53 -16.92 -19.90 21.88
CA LEU A 53 -15.54 -19.89 22.36
C LEU A 53 -15.37 -18.77 23.39
N PRO A 54 -14.53 -18.98 24.42
CA PRO A 54 -14.18 -17.91 25.35
C PRO A 54 -13.19 -16.94 24.70
N TRP A 55 -13.53 -15.65 24.72
CA TRP A 55 -12.71 -14.57 24.23
C TRP A 55 -12.35 -13.62 25.39
N PRO A 56 -11.05 -13.32 25.60
CA PRO A 56 -10.65 -12.34 26.60
C PRO A 56 -11.11 -10.93 26.20
N ALA A 57 -11.05 -9.99 27.15
CA ALA A 57 -11.19 -8.57 26.85
C ALA A 57 -10.14 -8.15 25.81
N GLY A 58 -10.53 -7.25 24.89
CA GLY A 58 -9.74 -6.83 23.74
C GLY A 58 -10.50 -6.98 22.43
N PHE A 59 -9.77 -7.20 21.33
CA PHE A 59 -10.38 -7.40 20.02
C PHE A 59 -10.97 -8.81 19.88
N GLN A 60 -12.30 -8.89 19.89
CA GLN A 60 -13.04 -10.14 19.80
C GLN A 60 -13.60 -10.32 18.38
N PRO A 61 -13.48 -11.52 17.77
CA PRO A 61 -13.94 -11.75 16.41
C PRO A 61 -15.46 -11.82 16.31
N ARG A 62 -16.02 -11.07 15.35
CA ARG A 62 -17.46 -10.98 15.11
C ARG A 62 -17.91 -11.81 13.91
N VAL A 63 -17.16 -11.73 12.81
CA VAL A 63 -17.41 -12.52 11.61
C VAL A 63 -16.09 -12.93 10.96
N LEU A 64 -16.08 -14.16 10.44
CA LEU A 64 -15.07 -14.71 9.56
C LEU A 64 -15.66 -14.82 8.16
N VAL A 65 -15.07 -14.13 7.19
CA VAL A 65 -15.37 -14.27 5.76
C VAL A 65 -14.26 -15.09 5.12
N GLN A 66 -14.61 -16.26 4.59
CA GLN A 66 -13.70 -17.16 3.89
C GLN A 66 -13.82 -16.97 2.38
N CYS A 67 -12.78 -16.44 1.75
CA CYS A 67 -12.68 -16.35 0.30
C CYS A 67 -12.59 -17.75 -0.32
N LEU A 68 -13.25 -17.93 -1.46
CA LEU A 68 -13.11 -19.07 -2.34
C LEU A 68 -12.70 -18.56 -3.73
N PRO A 69 -11.58 -19.05 -4.31
CA PRO A 69 -10.58 -19.92 -3.71
C PRO A 69 -9.89 -19.32 -2.47
N PRO A 70 -9.33 -20.14 -1.55
CA PRO A 70 -8.67 -19.69 -0.33
C PRO A 70 -7.26 -19.13 -0.59
N ALA A 71 -7.17 -18.17 -1.51
CA ALA A 71 -5.94 -17.50 -1.87
C ALA A 71 -5.57 -16.39 -0.87
N ALA A 72 -4.30 -16.00 -0.85
CA ALA A 72 -3.85 -14.92 0.02
C ALA A 72 -4.58 -13.61 -0.28
N VAL A 73 -5.07 -12.95 0.76
CA VAL A 73 -5.69 -11.63 0.66
C VAL A 73 -4.59 -10.59 0.42
N THR A 74 -4.79 -9.75 -0.59
CA THR A 74 -3.78 -8.81 -1.10
C THR A 74 -4.11 -7.36 -0.76
N ALA A 75 -5.38 -7.06 -0.60
CA ALA A 75 -5.90 -5.77 -0.20
C ALA A 75 -7.10 -6.00 0.72
N VAL A 76 -7.25 -5.16 1.73
CA VAL A 76 -8.40 -5.18 2.62
C VAL A 76 -8.69 -3.75 3.06
N THR A 77 -9.95 -3.39 3.18
CA THR A 77 -10.40 -2.11 3.71
C THR A 77 -11.73 -2.28 4.45
N LEU A 78 -11.96 -1.44 5.45
CA LEU A 78 -13.11 -1.49 6.34
C LEU A 78 -13.76 -0.12 6.39
N HIS A 79 -15.07 -0.06 6.16
CA HIS A 79 -15.87 1.11 6.46
C HIS A 79 -16.79 0.80 7.64
N THR A 80 -16.50 1.39 8.79
CA THR A 80 -17.19 1.08 10.05
C THR A 80 -18.63 1.54 10.03
N GLU A 81 -18.88 2.78 9.58
CA GLU A 81 -20.23 3.38 9.57
C GLU A 81 -21.20 2.66 8.61
N TRP A 82 -20.77 2.33 7.40
CA TRP A 82 -21.57 1.56 6.43
C TRP A 82 -21.65 0.08 6.76
N SER A 83 -20.92 -0.39 7.79
CA SER A 83 -20.82 -1.80 8.15
C SER A 83 -20.33 -2.71 7.01
N LEU A 84 -19.40 -2.20 6.20
CA LEU A 84 -18.87 -2.90 5.04
C LEU A 84 -17.39 -3.23 5.18
N VAL A 85 -17.01 -4.43 4.74
CA VAL A 85 -15.63 -4.83 4.54
C VAL A 85 -15.43 -5.23 3.08
N ALA A 86 -14.35 -4.72 2.48
CA ALA A 86 -13.93 -5.13 1.15
C ALA A 86 -12.56 -5.80 1.21
N PHE A 87 -12.36 -6.83 0.40
CA PHE A 87 -11.10 -7.57 0.34
C PHE A 87 -10.82 -8.06 -1.07
N GLY A 88 -9.54 -8.15 -1.42
CA GLY A 88 -9.05 -8.54 -2.73
C GLY A 88 -8.08 -9.70 -2.63
N THR A 89 -8.04 -10.53 -3.67
CA THR A 89 -7.08 -11.62 -3.83
C THR A 89 -6.42 -11.53 -5.21
N SER A 90 -5.66 -12.56 -5.59
CA SER A 90 -5.18 -12.72 -6.96
C SER A 90 -6.27 -12.99 -8.00
N HIS A 91 -7.49 -13.34 -7.58
CA HIS A 91 -8.57 -13.80 -8.47
C HIS A 91 -9.66 -12.75 -8.69
N GLY A 92 -9.80 -11.81 -7.76
CA GLY A 92 -10.96 -10.93 -7.68
C GLY A 92 -11.03 -10.20 -6.36
N PHE A 93 -12.11 -9.46 -6.15
CA PHE A 93 -12.43 -8.80 -4.89
C PHE A 93 -13.89 -9.03 -4.49
N GLY A 94 -14.13 -8.93 -3.20
CA GLY A 94 -15.43 -9.05 -2.58
C GLY A 94 -15.78 -7.83 -1.72
N LEU A 95 -17.06 -7.50 -1.65
CA LEU A 95 -17.67 -6.58 -0.70
C LEU A 95 -18.68 -7.34 0.16
N PHE A 96 -18.60 -7.16 1.47
CA PHE A 96 -19.39 -7.92 2.44
C PHE A 96 -19.96 -7.01 3.53
N ASP A 97 -21.25 -7.16 3.82
CA ASP A 97 -21.93 -6.50 4.93
C ASP A 97 -21.74 -7.36 6.20
N TYR A 98 -20.87 -6.91 7.10
CA TYR A 98 -20.53 -7.67 8.30
C TYR A 98 -21.57 -7.51 9.42
N GLN A 99 -22.46 -6.53 9.33
CA GLN A 99 -23.58 -6.35 10.26
C GLN A 99 -24.72 -7.31 9.93
N ARG A 100 -25.02 -7.52 8.64
CA ARG A 100 -26.00 -8.50 8.15
C ARG A 100 -25.41 -9.89 7.92
N LYS A 101 -24.09 -10.00 7.88
CA LYS A 101 -23.36 -11.25 7.57
C LYS A 101 -23.69 -11.77 6.16
N SER A 102 -23.85 -10.85 5.21
CA SER A 102 -24.29 -11.14 3.84
C SER A 102 -23.29 -10.65 2.80
N PRO A 103 -23.03 -11.43 1.74
CA PRO A 103 -22.24 -10.97 0.59
C PRO A 103 -23.00 -9.86 -0.15
N VAL A 104 -22.28 -8.85 -0.62
CA VAL A 104 -22.84 -7.72 -1.40
C VAL A 104 -22.42 -7.80 -2.86
N LEU A 105 -21.13 -8.04 -3.13
CA LEU A 105 -20.58 -8.11 -4.49
C LEU A 105 -19.36 -9.01 -4.51
N ALA A 106 -19.34 -10.04 -5.35
CA ALA A 106 -18.13 -10.78 -5.72
C ALA A 106 -17.78 -10.46 -7.18
N ARG A 107 -16.56 -10.01 -7.44
CA ARG A 107 -16.09 -9.67 -8.79
C ARG A 107 -14.80 -10.42 -9.12
N CYS A 108 -14.89 -11.32 -10.10
CA CYS A 108 -13.73 -11.94 -10.72
C CYS A 108 -12.98 -10.90 -11.59
N THR A 109 -11.66 -10.88 -11.50
CA THR A 109 -10.78 -9.98 -12.27
C THR A 109 -9.78 -10.74 -13.16
N LEU A 110 -9.87 -12.06 -13.21
CA LEU A 110 -9.02 -12.88 -14.08
C LEU A 110 -9.40 -12.72 -15.56
N HIS A 111 -8.40 -12.73 -16.44
CA HIS A 111 -8.64 -12.76 -17.88
C HIS A 111 -9.22 -14.12 -18.27
N PRO A 112 -10.20 -14.24 -19.20
CA PRO A 112 -10.87 -15.51 -19.56
C PRO A 112 -9.92 -16.71 -19.81
N ASN A 113 -8.74 -16.44 -20.36
CA ASN A 113 -7.71 -17.45 -20.63
C ASN A 113 -6.85 -17.84 -19.42
N ASP A 114 -6.90 -17.07 -18.32
CA ASP A 114 -6.18 -17.36 -17.07
C ASP A 114 -6.90 -18.46 -16.30
N SER A 115 -6.55 -19.70 -16.60
CA SER A 115 -6.94 -20.90 -15.83
C SER A 115 -6.00 -21.19 -14.66
N LEU A 116 -4.82 -20.53 -14.61
CA LEU A 116 -3.75 -20.76 -13.65
C LEU A 116 -3.44 -19.48 -12.86
N ALA A 117 -4.39 -19.01 -12.05
CA ALA A 117 -4.10 -17.98 -11.06
C ALA A 117 -3.14 -18.57 -10.01
N MET A 118 -2.03 -17.86 -9.78
CA MET A 118 -0.85 -18.37 -9.05
C MET A 118 -1.14 -19.02 -7.70
N GLU A 119 -0.36 -20.07 -7.45
CA GLU A 119 -0.27 -20.84 -6.21
C GLU A 119 0.51 -20.07 -5.12
N GLY A 120 -0.07 -19.93 -3.93
CA GLY A 120 0.60 -19.43 -2.71
C GLY A 120 0.70 -17.90 -2.56
N PRO A 121 1.21 -17.40 -1.41
CA PRO A 121 1.28 -15.96 -1.14
C PRO A 121 2.26 -15.28 -2.13
N LEU A 122 1.67 -14.58 -3.10
CA LEU A 122 2.27 -13.79 -4.18
C LEU A 122 3.80 -13.64 -4.11
N SER A 123 4.49 -14.41 -4.94
CA SER A 123 5.86 -14.12 -5.42
C SER A 123 7.02 -14.12 -4.42
N ARG A 124 6.81 -14.28 -3.10
CA ARG A 124 7.92 -14.28 -2.13
C ARG A 124 8.88 -15.47 -2.29
N VAL A 125 8.42 -16.59 -2.85
CA VAL A 125 9.21 -17.83 -2.84
C VAL A 125 10.23 -17.92 -3.98
N LYS A 126 10.02 -17.23 -5.13
CA LYS A 126 11.00 -17.28 -6.24
C LYS A 126 12.26 -16.43 -5.95
N SER A 127 12.12 -15.32 -5.22
CA SER A 127 13.25 -14.46 -4.83
C SER A 127 14.03 -15.01 -3.63
N LEU A 128 13.32 -15.44 -2.57
CA LEU A 128 13.97 -15.97 -1.36
C LEU A 128 14.70 -17.30 -1.58
N LYS A 129 14.13 -18.25 -2.34
CA LYS A 129 14.85 -19.51 -2.66
C LYS A 129 16.07 -19.26 -3.55
N LYS A 130 16.05 -18.27 -4.46
CA LYS A 130 17.24 -17.90 -5.25
C LYS A 130 18.30 -17.20 -4.40
N SER A 131 17.90 -16.28 -3.51
CA SER A 131 18.79 -15.57 -2.59
C SER A 131 19.44 -16.51 -1.57
N LEU A 132 18.66 -17.38 -0.90
CA LEU A 132 19.20 -18.40 0.01
C LEU A 132 20.15 -19.36 -0.72
N ARG A 133 19.75 -19.86 -1.90
CA ARG A 133 20.56 -20.80 -2.69
C ARG A 133 21.82 -20.15 -3.26
N GLN A 134 21.83 -18.83 -3.48
CA GLN A 134 23.03 -18.06 -3.80
C GLN A 134 23.91 -17.79 -2.58
N SER A 135 23.32 -17.51 -1.41
CA SER A 135 24.04 -17.30 -0.14
C SER A 135 24.82 -18.55 0.28
N PHE A 136 24.17 -19.73 0.26
CA PHE A 136 24.85 -21.00 0.56
C PHE A 136 25.93 -21.38 -0.48
N ARG A 137 25.78 -20.97 -1.75
CA ARG A 137 26.82 -21.15 -2.78
C ARG A 137 28.02 -20.22 -2.58
N ARG A 138 27.83 -18.99 -2.08
CA ARG A 138 28.92 -18.09 -1.69
C ARG A 138 29.68 -18.61 -0.47
N ILE A 139 28.96 -19.13 0.53
CA ILE A 139 29.58 -19.68 1.76
C ILE A 139 30.38 -20.96 1.45
N ARG A 140 29.92 -21.82 0.52
CA ARG A 140 30.69 -22.99 0.09
C ARG A 140 31.88 -22.66 -0.83
N LYS A 141 31.86 -21.54 -1.55
CA LYS A 141 33.00 -21.09 -2.38
C LYS A 141 34.08 -20.34 -1.59
N SER A 142 33.79 -19.81 -0.40
CA SER A 142 34.82 -19.13 0.41
C SER A 142 35.67 -20.05 1.29
N ARG A 143 35.40 -21.37 1.34
CA ARG A 143 36.13 -22.33 2.18
C ARG A 143 36.92 -23.42 1.44
N VAL A 144 37.01 -23.37 0.11
CA VAL A 144 37.86 -24.30 -0.66
C VAL A 144 38.72 -23.52 -1.65
N SER A 145 39.80 -22.91 -1.15
CA SER A 145 41.07 -22.82 -1.88
C SER A 145 42.17 -22.42 -0.90
N GLY A 146 42.64 -23.42 -0.14
CA GLY A 146 43.88 -23.33 0.61
C GLY A 146 44.92 -24.25 -0.03
N LYS A 147 45.79 -23.71 -0.90
CA LYS A 147 47.24 -23.99 -0.95
C LYS A 147 47.95 -23.35 -2.16
N LYS A 148 48.89 -22.46 -1.84
CA LYS A 148 50.20 -22.14 -2.44
C LYS A 148 50.43 -22.39 -3.95
N ARG A 149 50.82 -21.32 -4.66
CA ARG A 149 52.12 -21.21 -5.37
C ARG A 149 52.46 -19.74 -5.69
N ALA A 150 53.75 -19.44 -5.66
CA ALA A 150 54.36 -18.12 -5.76
C ALA A 150 54.78 -17.75 -7.21
N ALA A 151 55.14 -16.47 -7.34
CA ALA A 151 56.02 -15.83 -8.34
C ALA A 151 55.39 -15.10 -9.55
N ASN A 152 55.68 -13.79 -9.58
CA ASN A 152 55.90 -12.87 -10.71
C ASN A 152 54.86 -12.75 -11.83
N ALA A 153 54.00 -11.73 -11.74
CA ALA A 153 53.43 -11.02 -12.91
C ALA A 153 52.74 -9.69 -12.49
N ASN A 154 53.49 -8.70 -12.00
CA ASN A 154 52.91 -7.40 -11.58
C ASN A 154 53.35 -6.17 -12.39
N SER A 155 54.09 -6.32 -13.51
CA SER A 155 54.53 -5.15 -14.29
C SER A 155 53.74 -4.88 -15.58
N LYS A 156 52.94 -5.83 -16.10
CA LYS A 156 52.25 -5.65 -17.40
C LYS A 156 50.80 -5.16 -17.32
N LEU A 157 50.17 -5.20 -16.15
CA LEU A 157 48.77 -4.77 -15.96
C LEU A 157 48.64 -3.28 -15.60
N GLN A 158 49.73 -2.65 -15.15
CA GLN A 158 49.71 -1.26 -14.71
C GLN A 158 49.93 -0.28 -15.87
N GLU A 159 50.70 -0.67 -16.89
CA GLU A 159 50.91 0.12 -18.12
C GLU A 159 49.69 0.12 -19.06
N ALA A 160 48.89 -0.96 -19.08
CA ALA A 160 47.69 -1.05 -19.89
C ALA A 160 46.54 -0.16 -19.39
N ASN A 161 46.50 0.15 -18.09
CA ASN A 161 45.50 1.03 -17.49
C ASN A 161 45.85 2.52 -17.59
N ALA A 162 47.15 2.85 -17.71
CA ALA A 162 47.60 4.24 -17.88
C ALA A 162 47.36 4.77 -19.31
N GLN A 163 47.49 3.91 -20.32
CA GLN A 163 47.32 4.30 -21.73
C GLN A 163 45.84 4.49 -22.15
N LEU A 164 44.88 3.98 -21.36
CA LEU A 164 43.45 4.21 -21.56
C LEU A 164 42.93 5.49 -20.87
N ALA A 165 43.75 6.09 -19.99
CA ALA A 165 43.38 7.30 -19.25
C ALA A 165 43.70 8.61 -20.00
N GLU A 166 44.47 8.56 -21.09
CA GLU A 166 44.89 9.75 -21.86
C GLU A 166 44.05 10.02 -23.12
N GLN A 167 42.96 9.28 -23.37
CA GLN A 167 42.09 9.48 -24.55
C GLN A 167 40.61 9.76 -24.23
N ALA A 168 40.32 10.48 -23.14
CA ALA A 168 38.95 10.93 -22.87
C ALA A 168 38.85 12.44 -22.58
N CYS A 169 37.90 13.06 -23.31
CA CYS A 169 37.38 14.44 -23.25
C CYS A 169 38.12 15.48 -24.13
N PRO A 170 37.38 16.30 -24.90
CA PRO A 170 36.29 17.13 -24.36
C PRO A 170 35.02 17.27 -25.23
N HIS A 171 33.86 17.42 -24.59
CA HIS A 171 32.97 18.59 -24.76
C HIS A 171 31.69 18.42 -23.92
N ASP A 172 31.37 19.47 -23.16
CA ASP A 172 30.10 19.70 -22.50
C ASP A 172 28.93 19.53 -23.47
N VAL A 173 28.12 18.51 -23.22
CA VAL A 173 26.74 18.47 -23.70
C VAL A 173 25.89 18.38 -22.45
N GLU A 174 25.17 19.45 -22.14
CA GLU A 174 24.04 19.41 -21.21
C GLU A 174 23.17 18.21 -21.58
N MET A 175 23.27 17.13 -20.81
CA MET A 175 22.39 15.98 -20.96
C MET A 175 21.02 16.42 -20.45
N THR A 176 20.20 16.95 -21.35
CA THR A 176 18.75 16.97 -21.17
C THR A 176 18.34 15.55 -20.71
N PRO A 177 17.61 15.41 -19.59
CA PRO A 177 17.34 14.09 -19.04
C PRO A 177 16.58 13.28 -20.09
N VAL A 178 17.18 12.16 -20.52
CA VAL A 178 16.61 11.26 -21.51
C VAL A 178 15.32 10.68 -20.92
N GLN A 179 14.20 11.31 -21.26
CA GLN A 179 12.89 10.92 -20.77
C GLN A 179 12.55 9.53 -21.33
N ARG A 180 12.59 8.50 -20.48
CA ARG A 180 12.32 7.13 -20.91
C ARG A 180 10.84 7.00 -21.27
N ARG A 181 10.53 6.55 -22.49
CA ARG A 181 9.14 6.28 -22.91
C ARG A 181 8.56 5.17 -22.03
N ILE A 182 7.39 5.43 -21.45
CA ILE A 182 6.62 4.43 -20.72
C ILE A 182 5.74 3.70 -21.73
N GLU A 183 6.10 2.45 -22.03
CA GLU A 183 5.36 1.57 -22.94
C GLU A 183 4.28 0.77 -22.20
N PRO A 184 3.12 0.51 -22.83
CA PRO A 184 2.09 -0.33 -22.25
C PRO A 184 2.62 -1.75 -21.94
N ARG A 185 2.31 -2.28 -20.76
CA ARG A 185 2.55 -3.69 -20.44
C ARG A 185 1.62 -4.60 -21.27
N SER A 186 2.09 -5.81 -21.62
CA SER A 186 1.29 -6.80 -22.34
C SER A 186 0.05 -7.23 -21.54
N ALA A 187 -1.04 -7.58 -22.23
CA ALA A 187 -2.26 -8.07 -21.58
C ALA A 187 -2.11 -9.49 -21.02
N ASP A 188 -1.16 -10.28 -21.54
CA ASP A 188 -0.99 -11.70 -21.22
C ASP A 188 -0.20 -11.97 -19.93
N ASP A 189 -0.07 -10.98 -19.05
CA ASP A 189 0.54 -11.20 -17.74
C ASP A 189 -0.44 -11.98 -16.84
N SER A 190 -0.05 -13.21 -16.45
CA SER A 190 -0.79 -14.09 -15.52
C SER A 190 -1.15 -13.46 -14.17
N LEU A 191 -0.57 -12.30 -13.85
CA LEU A 191 -0.87 -11.53 -12.64
C LEU A 191 -1.78 -10.33 -12.88
N SER A 192 -2.30 -10.13 -14.09
CA SER A 192 -3.12 -8.98 -14.49
C SER A 192 -4.30 -8.73 -13.54
N GLY A 193 -5.00 -9.80 -13.17
CA GLY A 193 -6.19 -9.75 -12.31
C GLY A 193 -5.93 -9.48 -10.83
N VAL A 194 -4.68 -9.49 -10.35
CA VAL A 194 -4.40 -9.34 -8.91
C VAL A 194 -4.88 -7.98 -8.40
N VAL A 195 -5.72 -7.98 -7.37
CA VAL A 195 -6.19 -6.77 -6.72
C VAL A 195 -5.08 -6.22 -5.82
N ARG A 196 -4.77 -4.94 -5.92
CA ARG A 196 -3.61 -4.32 -5.25
C ARG A 196 -4.00 -3.31 -4.18
N CYS A 197 -5.12 -2.62 -4.36
CA CYS A 197 -5.64 -1.66 -3.40
C CYS A 197 -7.17 -1.59 -3.47
N LEU A 198 -7.78 -1.26 -2.34
CA LEU A 198 -9.21 -1.02 -2.18
C LEU A 198 -9.38 0.29 -1.42
N TYR A 199 -10.39 1.08 -1.77
CA TYR A 199 -10.62 2.38 -1.16
C TYR A 199 -12.13 2.69 -1.11
N PHE A 200 -12.63 3.11 0.04
CA PHE A 200 -13.98 3.63 0.18
C PHE A 200 -13.96 5.16 0.14
N ALA A 201 -15.02 5.76 -0.40
CA ALA A 201 -15.19 7.21 -0.41
C ALA A 201 -16.67 7.58 -0.55
N ASP A 202 -17.10 8.64 0.13
CA ASP A 202 -18.36 9.31 -0.19
C ASP A 202 -18.08 10.41 -1.23
N THR A 203 -18.50 10.20 -2.48
CA THR A 203 -18.16 11.12 -3.58
C THR A 203 -19.11 11.02 -4.77
N PHE A 204 -18.87 11.87 -5.77
CA PHE A 204 -19.61 11.98 -7.01
C PHE A 204 -19.16 10.92 -8.01
N LEU A 205 -20.01 9.95 -8.32
CA LEU A 205 -19.71 8.89 -9.31
C LEU A 205 -20.69 8.86 -10.48
N ARG A 206 -21.98 9.08 -10.22
CA ARG A 206 -23.06 9.04 -11.23
C ARG A 206 -23.24 10.42 -11.89
N ASP A 207 -23.44 11.45 -11.07
CA ASP A 207 -23.58 12.84 -11.49
C ASP A 207 -22.81 13.79 -10.56
N ALA A 208 -22.86 15.09 -10.82
CA ALA A 208 -22.14 16.11 -10.05
C ALA A 208 -22.99 16.80 -8.97
N ALA A 209 -24.25 16.39 -8.80
CA ALA A 209 -25.20 16.96 -7.85
C ALA A 209 -25.37 16.06 -6.62
N HIS A 210 -25.32 14.75 -6.80
CA HIS A 210 -25.51 13.76 -5.75
C HIS A 210 -24.21 12.98 -5.53
N HIS A 211 -23.66 13.15 -4.33
CA HIS A 211 -22.61 12.26 -3.84
C HIS A 211 -23.24 11.05 -3.14
N GLY A 212 -22.45 10.00 -2.96
CA GLY A 212 -22.84 8.88 -2.13
C GLY A 212 -21.69 7.91 -1.89
N PRO A 213 -21.93 6.87 -1.08
CA PRO A 213 -20.96 5.83 -0.78
C PRO A 213 -20.43 5.14 -2.05
N THR A 214 -19.12 5.00 -2.16
CA THR A 214 -18.45 4.34 -3.28
C THR A 214 -17.33 3.42 -2.81
N MET A 215 -17.08 2.36 -3.58
CA MET A 215 -15.92 1.47 -3.41
C MET A 215 -15.09 1.45 -4.70
N TRP A 216 -13.78 1.56 -4.53
CA TRP A 216 -12.80 1.55 -5.61
C TRP A 216 -11.86 0.36 -5.46
N ALA A 217 -11.57 -0.33 -6.56
CA ALA A 217 -10.64 -1.45 -6.60
C ALA A 217 -9.61 -1.25 -7.71
N GLY A 218 -8.32 -1.27 -7.38
CA GLY A 218 -7.22 -1.17 -8.33
C GLY A 218 -6.53 -2.51 -8.54
N THR A 219 -6.21 -2.85 -9.79
CA THR A 219 -5.59 -4.12 -10.16
C THR A 219 -4.13 -3.97 -10.62
N ASN A 220 -3.48 -5.10 -10.81
CA ASN A 220 -2.12 -5.19 -11.30
C ASN A 220 -2.02 -4.87 -12.82
N SER A 221 -3.10 -5.02 -13.58
CA SER A 221 -3.21 -4.61 -15.00
C SER A 221 -3.42 -3.11 -15.20
N GLY A 222 -3.47 -2.31 -14.13
CA GLY A 222 -3.78 -0.88 -14.21
C GLY A 222 -5.26 -0.59 -14.45
N SER A 223 -6.15 -1.54 -14.15
CA SER A 223 -7.61 -1.35 -14.19
C SER A 223 -8.09 -0.83 -12.83
N VAL A 224 -9.03 0.11 -12.84
CA VAL A 224 -9.69 0.62 -11.63
C VAL A 224 -11.20 0.51 -11.79
N PHE A 225 -11.84 -0.25 -10.90
CA PHE A 225 -13.29 -0.40 -10.84
C PHE A 225 -13.85 0.52 -9.76
N ALA A 226 -14.91 1.27 -10.08
CA ALA A 226 -15.61 2.13 -9.14
C ALA A 226 -17.08 1.74 -9.06
N TYR A 227 -17.52 1.34 -7.87
CA TYR A 227 -18.90 0.96 -7.57
C TYR A 227 -19.59 2.05 -6.77
N ALA A 228 -20.80 2.42 -7.17
CA ALA A 228 -21.74 3.17 -6.33
C ALA A 228 -22.43 2.19 -5.39
N LEU A 229 -22.50 2.51 -4.11
CA LEU A 229 -23.11 1.67 -3.09
C LEU A 229 -24.41 2.32 -2.62
N GLU A 230 -25.48 1.54 -2.59
CA GLU A 230 -26.75 1.94 -2.00
C GLU A 230 -26.81 1.38 -0.58
N VAL A 231 -26.30 2.16 0.37
CA VAL A 231 -26.29 1.80 1.79
C VAL A 231 -27.60 2.30 2.42
N PRO A 232 -28.46 1.41 2.95
CA PRO A 232 -29.68 1.83 3.63
C PRO A 232 -29.34 2.71 4.84
N ALA A 233 -29.92 3.90 4.90
CA ALA A 233 -29.77 4.77 6.06
C ALA A 233 -30.36 4.09 7.30
N ALA A 234 -29.62 4.11 8.41
CA ALA A 234 -30.19 3.75 9.69
C ALA A 234 -31.19 4.85 10.09
N VAL A 235 -32.47 4.53 10.22
CA VAL A 235 -33.47 5.48 10.71
C VAL A 235 -33.21 5.71 12.19
N ALA A 236 -32.74 6.92 12.53
CA ALA A 236 -32.47 7.31 13.91
C ALA A 236 -33.72 7.09 14.79
N GLY A 237 -33.56 6.35 15.88
CA GLY A 237 -34.66 6.02 16.81
C GLY A 237 -35.44 4.75 16.49
N SER A 238 -35.12 4.01 15.41
CA SER A 238 -35.69 2.68 15.17
C SER A 238 -34.68 1.57 15.48
N GLU A 239 -35.01 0.68 16.41
CA GLU A 239 -34.29 -0.60 16.59
C GLU A 239 -34.58 -1.60 15.47
N LYS A 240 -35.50 -1.25 14.54
CA LYS A 240 -35.84 -2.10 13.41
C LYS A 240 -34.71 -2.08 12.38
N ARG A 241 -34.17 -3.27 12.13
CA ARG A 241 -33.18 -3.53 11.09
C ARG A 241 -33.70 -3.00 9.73
N PRO A 242 -32.91 -2.22 8.96
CA PRO A 242 -33.36 -1.80 7.64
C PRO A 242 -33.57 -3.04 6.77
N GLU A 243 -34.76 -3.18 6.19
CA GLU A 243 -35.15 -4.36 5.41
C GLU A 243 -34.40 -4.45 4.07
N LYS A 244 -34.06 -3.30 3.48
CA LYS A 244 -33.27 -3.22 2.25
C LYS A 244 -31.84 -3.71 2.49
N VAL A 245 -31.32 -4.53 1.58
CA VAL A 245 -29.92 -5.00 1.57
C VAL A 245 -29.05 -3.94 0.89
N VAL A 246 -27.75 -3.91 1.23
CA VAL A 246 -26.79 -3.06 0.52
C VAL A 246 -26.64 -3.55 -0.91
N GLU A 247 -26.71 -2.63 -1.87
CA GLU A 247 -26.47 -2.93 -3.29
C GLU A 247 -25.20 -2.24 -3.78
N ALA A 248 -24.48 -2.89 -4.70
CA ALA A 248 -23.30 -2.31 -5.33
C ALA A 248 -23.47 -2.32 -6.85
N VAL A 249 -23.44 -1.15 -7.47
CA VAL A 249 -23.62 -0.97 -8.91
C VAL A 249 -22.34 -0.44 -9.52
N LEU A 250 -21.80 -1.13 -10.53
CA LEU A 250 -20.61 -0.68 -11.25
C LEU A 250 -20.90 0.65 -11.93
N GLY A 251 -20.20 1.71 -11.54
CA GLY A 251 -20.37 3.05 -12.10
C GLY A 251 -19.34 3.37 -13.17
N LYS A 252 -18.06 3.06 -12.92
CA LYS A 252 -16.95 3.33 -13.84
C LYS A 252 -15.93 2.20 -13.84
N GLU A 253 -15.35 1.96 -15.01
CA GLU A 253 -14.15 1.15 -15.17
C GLU A 253 -13.10 1.99 -15.91
N VAL A 254 -11.95 2.20 -15.26
CA VAL A 254 -10.88 3.08 -15.76
C VAL A 254 -9.68 2.22 -16.06
N GLN A 255 -9.32 2.10 -17.34
CA GLN A 255 -8.10 1.42 -17.76
C GLN A 255 -6.97 2.43 -17.94
N LEU A 256 -5.89 2.29 -17.16
CA LEU A 256 -4.66 3.03 -17.39
C LEU A 256 -3.98 2.55 -18.67
N MET A 257 -3.63 3.48 -19.56
CA MET A 257 -3.04 3.16 -20.87
C MET A 257 -1.69 2.44 -20.77
N HIS A 258 -0.88 2.77 -19.76
CA HIS A 258 0.42 2.13 -19.54
C HIS A 258 0.30 0.76 -18.83
N ARG A 259 -0.89 0.42 -18.32
CA ARG A 259 -1.18 -0.89 -17.69
C ARG A 259 -0.26 -1.26 -16.53
N ALA A 260 0.33 -0.27 -15.85
CA ALA A 260 1.10 -0.55 -14.64
C ALA A 260 0.17 -0.77 -13.44
N PRO A 261 0.58 -1.62 -12.48
CA PRO A 261 -0.17 -1.93 -11.28
C PRO A 261 -0.56 -0.67 -10.52
N VAL A 262 -1.83 -0.61 -10.13
CA VAL A 262 -2.33 0.43 -9.25
C VAL A 262 -1.82 0.15 -7.84
N VAL A 263 -1.17 1.13 -7.23
CA VAL A 263 -0.59 1.03 -5.89
C VAL A 263 -1.54 1.62 -4.85
N ALA A 264 -2.20 2.73 -5.17
CA ALA A 264 -3.18 3.35 -4.29
C ALA A 264 -4.19 4.20 -5.08
N ILE A 265 -5.34 4.40 -4.45
CA ILE A 265 -6.43 5.27 -4.91
C ILE A 265 -6.79 6.15 -3.73
N ALA A 266 -7.04 7.44 -3.99
CA ALA A 266 -7.56 8.38 -3.00
C ALA A 266 -8.51 9.36 -3.68
N VAL A 267 -9.52 9.83 -2.96
CA VAL A 267 -10.44 10.87 -3.44
C VAL A 267 -10.13 12.18 -2.73
N LEU A 268 -10.11 13.25 -3.52
CA LEU A 268 -9.84 14.61 -3.11
C LEU A 268 -11.14 15.45 -3.21
N ASP A 269 -11.41 16.27 -2.21
CA ASP A 269 -12.53 17.23 -2.17
C ASP A 269 -12.33 18.38 -3.17
N GLY A 270 -13.30 19.32 -3.22
CA GLY A 270 -13.23 20.50 -4.08
C GLY A 270 -11.99 21.39 -3.87
N ARG A 271 -11.35 21.30 -2.69
CA ARG A 271 -10.12 22.02 -2.33
C ARG A 271 -8.85 21.21 -2.58
N GLY A 272 -8.97 19.99 -3.07
CA GLY A 272 -7.84 19.10 -3.35
C GLY A 272 -7.29 18.36 -2.12
N ARG A 273 -8.04 18.33 -1.02
CA ARG A 273 -7.67 17.60 0.21
C ARG A 273 -8.29 16.21 0.22
N PRO A 274 -7.64 15.20 0.81
CA PRO A 274 -8.25 13.88 0.94
C PRO A 274 -9.55 13.95 1.73
N LEU A 275 -10.50 13.08 1.37
CA LEU A 275 -11.69 12.87 2.20
C LEU A 275 -11.27 12.32 3.58
N PRO A 276 -11.98 12.71 4.65
CA PRO A 276 -11.69 12.24 6.00
C PRO A 276 -11.95 10.74 6.12
N GLU A 277 -11.28 10.12 7.08
CA GLU A 277 -11.49 8.71 7.35
C GLU A 277 -12.82 8.48 8.07
N PRO A 278 -13.47 7.32 7.90
CA PRO A 278 -14.84 7.10 8.38
C PRO A 278 -15.04 7.41 9.87
N TYR A 279 -14.04 7.04 10.68
CA TYR A 279 -14.08 7.32 12.11
C TYR A 279 -13.96 8.81 12.43
N GLU A 280 -13.13 9.55 11.70
CA GLU A 280 -12.93 10.99 11.94
C GLU A 280 -14.15 11.79 11.52
N ALA A 281 -14.79 11.41 10.41
CA ALA A 281 -16.04 12.03 9.95
C ALA A 281 -17.18 11.81 10.96
N SER A 282 -17.37 10.59 11.46
CA SER A 282 -18.45 10.26 12.40
C SER A 282 -18.30 10.91 13.79
N GLN A 283 -17.08 11.28 14.17
CA GLN A 283 -16.79 11.95 15.44
C GLN A 283 -16.59 13.47 15.30
N ASP A 284 -16.80 14.03 14.10
CA ASP A 284 -16.55 15.44 13.78
C ASP A 284 -15.12 15.91 14.16
N LEU A 285 -14.14 15.00 14.05
CA LEU A 285 -12.74 15.23 14.40
C LEU A 285 -11.91 15.80 13.23
N ALA A 286 -12.44 15.72 12.01
CA ALA A 286 -11.79 16.22 10.81
C ALA A 286 -12.57 17.37 10.21
N GLN A 287 -11.87 18.26 9.51
CA GLN A 287 -12.52 19.31 8.77
C GLN A 287 -13.46 18.73 7.71
N ALA A 288 -14.70 19.21 7.70
CA ALA A 288 -15.71 18.78 6.74
C ALA A 288 -15.18 18.92 5.29
N PRO A 289 -15.36 17.88 4.45
CA PRO A 289 -14.95 17.92 3.06
C PRO A 289 -15.78 18.94 2.28
N ASP A 290 -15.17 19.58 1.28
CA ASP A 290 -15.88 20.49 0.39
C ASP A 290 -16.71 19.72 -0.65
N MET A 291 -18.00 19.55 -0.33
CA MET A 291 -18.97 18.80 -1.13
C MET A 291 -19.71 19.67 -2.17
N GLN A 292 -19.27 20.91 -2.46
CA GLN A 292 -19.91 21.75 -3.50
C GLN A 292 -19.62 21.28 -4.94
N GLY A 293 -18.95 20.15 -5.10
CA GLY A 293 -18.52 19.58 -6.37
C GLY A 293 -17.03 19.75 -6.62
N GLY A 294 -16.57 19.37 -7.82
CA GLY A 294 -15.15 19.52 -8.18
C GLY A 294 -14.20 18.50 -7.56
N HIS A 295 -14.73 17.43 -6.95
CA HIS A 295 -13.92 16.33 -6.45
C HIS A 295 -13.04 15.72 -7.54
N ALA A 296 -11.94 15.12 -7.13
CA ALA A 296 -11.03 14.41 -8.02
C ALA A 296 -10.57 13.08 -7.42
N VAL A 297 -10.26 12.11 -8.27
CA VAL A 297 -9.64 10.86 -7.86
C VAL A 297 -8.17 10.85 -8.26
N LEU A 298 -7.31 10.63 -7.27
CA LEU A 298 -5.88 10.37 -7.43
C LEU A 298 -5.67 8.86 -7.58
N ILE A 299 -5.09 8.45 -8.70
CA ILE A 299 -4.68 7.07 -8.98
C ILE A 299 -3.16 7.04 -9.10
N ALA A 300 -2.52 6.36 -8.15
CA ALA A 300 -1.08 6.12 -8.15
C ALA A 300 -0.80 4.71 -8.68
N SER A 301 -0.01 4.61 -9.74
CA SER A 301 0.48 3.34 -10.28
C SER A 301 1.98 3.20 -10.03
N GLU A 302 2.55 2.02 -10.30
CA GLU A 302 4.00 1.81 -10.21
C GLU A 302 4.83 2.78 -11.07
N GLU A 303 4.24 3.40 -12.10
CA GLU A 303 5.00 4.19 -13.09
C GLU A 303 4.60 5.68 -13.15
N GLN A 304 3.35 6.01 -12.80
CA GLN A 304 2.80 7.35 -12.94
C GLN A 304 1.74 7.64 -11.86
N PHE A 305 1.59 8.92 -11.52
CA PHE A 305 0.46 9.46 -10.77
C PHE A 305 -0.49 10.15 -11.73
N LYS A 306 -1.80 9.96 -11.55
CA LYS A 306 -2.83 10.65 -12.36
C LYS A 306 -3.96 11.12 -11.46
N VAL A 307 -4.38 12.36 -11.65
CA VAL A 307 -5.57 12.95 -11.05
C VAL A 307 -6.64 13.07 -12.13
N PHE A 308 -7.85 12.59 -11.84
CA PHE A 308 -9.01 12.68 -12.72
C PHE A 308 -10.13 13.44 -12.02
N THR A 309 -10.84 14.31 -12.74
CA THR A 309 -12.00 15.03 -12.22
C THR A 309 -13.22 14.12 -12.15
N LEU A 310 -13.94 14.12 -11.03
CA LEU A 310 -15.19 13.39 -10.84
C LEU A 310 -16.41 14.26 -11.18
N PRO A 311 -17.54 13.67 -11.62
CA PRO A 311 -17.79 12.24 -11.87
C PRO A 311 -17.31 11.77 -13.26
N LYS A 312 -16.88 12.69 -14.14
CA LYS A 312 -16.58 12.40 -15.55
C LYS A 312 -15.36 11.49 -15.75
N VAL A 313 -14.49 11.40 -14.75
CA VAL A 313 -13.18 10.73 -14.81
C VAL A 313 -12.31 11.27 -15.96
N SER A 314 -12.38 12.57 -16.21
CA SER A 314 -11.52 13.23 -17.18
C SER A 314 -10.15 13.50 -16.58
N ALA A 315 -9.08 13.21 -17.31
CA ALA A 315 -7.72 13.42 -16.81
C ALA A 315 -7.45 14.91 -16.58
N LYS A 316 -7.04 15.28 -15.36
CA LYS A 316 -6.72 16.65 -14.95
C LYS A 316 -5.21 16.89 -14.94
N THR A 317 -4.48 16.03 -14.25
CA THR A 317 -3.02 16.18 -14.08
C THR A 317 -2.35 14.81 -14.04
N LYS A 318 -1.11 14.71 -14.52
CA LYS A 318 -0.33 13.49 -14.45
C LYS A 318 1.15 13.78 -14.24
N PHE A 319 1.83 12.90 -13.52
CA PHE A 319 3.28 12.90 -13.38
C PHE A 319 3.82 11.51 -13.71
N LYS A 320 4.79 11.45 -14.63
CA LYS A 320 5.36 10.19 -15.15
C LYS A 320 6.64 9.81 -14.41
N LEU A 321 6.54 9.34 -13.17
CA LEU A 321 7.70 9.06 -12.31
C LEU A 321 8.78 8.23 -13.01
N THR A 322 8.43 7.09 -13.62
CA THR A 322 9.43 6.24 -14.28
C THR A 322 10.09 6.89 -15.50
N ALA A 323 9.39 7.79 -16.18
CA ALA A 323 9.95 8.50 -17.32
C ALA A 323 10.93 9.59 -16.90
N HIS A 324 10.66 10.26 -15.78
CA HIS A 324 11.49 11.35 -15.25
C HIS A 324 12.66 10.85 -14.41
N GLU A 325 12.42 9.90 -13.51
CA GLU A 325 13.38 9.48 -12.47
C GLU A 325 13.93 8.05 -12.69
N GLY A 326 13.42 7.31 -13.67
CA GLY A 326 13.84 5.92 -13.91
C GLY A 326 13.45 4.93 -12.80
N CYS A 327 12.72 5.37 -11.78
CA CYS A 327 12.29 4.57 -10.64
C CYS A 327 10.79 4.21 -10.73
N ARG A 328 10.34 3.31 -9.84
CA ARG A 328 8.97 2.82 -9.74
C ARG A 328 8.43 3.00 -8.34
N VAL A 329 7.15 3.32 -8.25
CA VAL A 329 6.43 3.49 -6.98
C VAL A 329 6.29 2.15 -6.26
N ARG A 330 6.56 2.13 -4.96
CA ARG A 330 6.34 0.97 -4.07
C ARG A 330 5.22 1.22 -3.08
N LYS A 331 5.23 2.38 -2.45
CA LYS A 331 4.23 2.79 -1.45
C LYS A 331 3.95 4.27 -1.63
N VAL A 332 2.69 4.66 -1.46
CA VAL A 332 2.31 6.07 -1.38
C VAL A 332 1.39 6.29 -0.19
N ALA A 333 1.38 7.50 0.31
CA ALA A 333 0.40 7.99 1.27
C ALA A 333 0.18 9.48 1.07
N LEU A 334 -1.04 9.94 1.32
CA LEU A 334 -1.30 11.37 1.52
C LEU A 334 -0.92 11.72 2.95
N ALA A 335 -0.15 12.77 3.11
CA ALA A 335 0.31 13.26 4.40
C ALA A 335 0.13 14.78 4.48
N THR A 336 -0.28 15.25 5.64
CA THR A 336 -0.44 16.66 5.96
C THR A 336 0.83 17.18 6.61
N PHE A 337 1.39 18.24 6.02
CA PHE A 337 2.61 18.91 6.44
C PHE A 337 2.23 20.28 6.99
N ALA A 338 2.36 20.45 8.31
CA ALA A 338 2.13 21.72 8.98
C ALA A 338 3.40 22.59 8.95
N SER A 339 3.23 23.89 8.71
CA SER A 339 4.32 24.84 8.55
C SER A 339 4.95 25.21 9.89
N VAL A 340 6.28 25.27 9.98
CA VAL A 340 6.96 25.81 11.17
C VAL A 340 6.89 27.34 11.23
N ALA A 341 6.61 28.02 10.12
CA ALA A 341 6.56 29.48 10.05
C ALA A 341 5.17 30.06 10.35
N CYS A 342 4.11 29.27 10.21
CA CYS A 342 2.73 29.68 10.49
C CYS A 342 1.97 28.52 11.15
N GLU A 343 1.44 28.75 12.35
CA GLU A 343 0.82 27.68 13.16
C GLU A 343 -0.45 27.10 12.56
N ASP A 344 -1.25 27.94 11.91
CA ASP A 344 -2.54 27.54 11.35
C ASP A 344 -2.45 27.10 9.88
N TYR A 345 -1.23 26.95 9.35
CA TYR A 345 -1.01 26.57 7.96
C TYR A 345 -0.54 25.13 7.82
N ALA A 346 -1.27 24.35 7.05
CA ALA A 346 -0.89 23.01 6.67
C ALA A 346 -1.31 22.67 5.23
N GLU A 347 -0.50 21.87 4.55
CA GLU A 347 -0.78 21.40 3.21
C GLU A 347 -0.76 19.88 3.14
N THR A 348 -1.63 19.30 2.32
CA THR A 348 -1.57 17.87 2.01
C THR A 348 -0.69 17.62 0.79
N CYS A 349 0.30 16.76 0.94
CA CYS A 349 1.16 16.29 -0.14
C CYS A 349 1.10 14.76 -0.26
N LEU A 350 1.57 14.26 -1.41
CA LEU A 350 1.73 12.84 -1.69
C LEU A 350 3.17 12.42 -1.39
N ALA A 351 3.36 11.62 -0.35
CA ALA A 351 4.63 10.93 -0.08
C ALA A 351 4.71 9.64 -0.90
N CYS A 352 5.85 9.37 -1.52
CA CYS A 352 6.08 8.23 -2.39
C CYS A 352 7.43 7.57 -2.08
N LEU A 353 7.41 6.32 -1.66
CA LEU A 353 8.60 5.46 -1.60
C LEU A 353 8.77 4.73 -2.93
N THR A 354 10.00 4.71 -3.44
CA THR A 354 10.35 4.07 -4.71
C THR A 354 10.99 2.70 -4.52
N ASN A 355 11.15 1.96 -5.62
CA ASN A 355 11.87 0.68 -5.64
C ASN A 355 13.39 0.83 -5.46
N LEU A 356 13.92 2.05 -5.50
CA LEU A 356 15.32 2.36 -5.21
C LEU A 356 15.51 2.74 -3.72
N GLY A 357 14.43 2.83 -2.95
CA GLY A 357 14.44 3.19 -1.54
C GLY A 357 14.47 4.69 -1.27
N ASP A 358 14.39 5.50 -2.31
CA ASP A 358 14.21 6.95 -2.20
C ASP A 358 12.76 7.32 -1.88
N VAL A 359 12.59 8.43 -1.15
CA VAL A 359 11.30 9.02 -0.79
C VAL A 359 11.15 10.37 -1.48
N HIS A 360 10.10 10.52 -2.27
CA HIS A 360 9.71 11.76 -2.92
C HIS A 360 8.44 12.33 -2.29
N VAL A 361 8.31 13.66 -2.29
CA VAL A 361 7.08 14.36 -1.93
C VAL A 361 6.59 15.16 -3.13
N PHE A 362 5.29 15.06 -3.42
CA PHE A 362 4.64 15.80 -4.50
C PHE A 362 3.49 16.64 -3.96
N SER A 363 3.30 17.84 -4.50
CA SER A 363 2.12 18.66 -4.19
C SER A 363 0.84 17.96 -4.67
N VAL A 364 -0.28 18.12 -3.98
CA VAL A 364 -1.59 17.63 -4.42
C VAL A 364 -2.55 18.82 -4.52
N PRO A 365 -3.42 18.91 -5.55
CA PRO A 365 -3.62 17.96 -6.65
C PRO A 365 -2.65 18.14 -7.84
N GLY A 366 -1.74 19.12 -7.77
CA GLY A 366 -0.89 19.52 -8.91
C GLY A 366 0.19 18.53 -9.33
N LEU A 367 0.50 17.51 -8.51
CA LEU A 367 1.53 16.49 -8.73
C LEU A 367 2.93 17.05 -9.09
N ARG A 368 3.27 18.25 -8.60
CA ARG A 368 4.61 18.84 -8.77
C ARG A 368 5.57 18.24 -7.75
N PRO A 369 6.74 17.72 -8.17
CA PRO A 369 7.80 17.32 -7.25
C PRO A 369 8.15 18.47 -6.30
N GLN A 370 8.30 18.18 -5.01
CA GLN A 370 8.69 19.15 -3.98
C GLN A 370 10.11 18.85 -3.50
N VAL A 371 10.32 17.64 -2.98
CA VAL A 371 11.59 17.19 -2.42
C VAL A 371 11.84 15.72 -2.70
N HIS A 372 13.11 15.33 -2.66
CA HIS A 372 13.60 13.96 -2.85
C HIS A 372 14.68 13.68 -1.81
N TYR A 373 14.58 12.53 -1.16
CA TYR A 373 15.54 12.07 -0.15
C TYR A 373 15.88 10.61 -0.38
N SER A 374 17.17 10.28 -0.28
CA SER A 374 17.57 8.88 -0.15
C SER A 374 17.31 8.41 1.28
N CYS A 375 16.60 7.30 1.44
CA CYS A 375 16.13 6.83 2.75
C CYS A 375 16.57 5.39 3.01
N ILE A 376 16.13 4.46 2.17
CA ILE A 376 16.40 3.02 2.30
C ILE A 376 17.37 2.62 1.18
N ARG A 377 18.33 1.72 1.46
CA ARG A 377 19.21 1.19 0.42
C ARG A 377 18.39 0.38 -0.60
N LYS A 378 18.65 0.55 -1.90
CA LYS A 378 17.96 -0.19 -2.97
C LYS A 378 18.07 -1.71 -2.86
N GLU A 379 19.15 -2.21 -2.24
CA GLU A 379 19.36 -3.64 -1.99
C GLU A 379 18.50 -4.17 -0.85
N ASP A 380 18.02 -3.30 0.04
CA ASP A 380 17.20 -3.66 1.19
C ASP A 380 15.71 -3.77 0.80
N ILE A 381 15.42 -4.85 0.08
CA ILE A 381 14.07 -5.18 -0.38
C ILE A 381 13.11 -5.35 0.80
N SER A 382 13.59 -5.85 1.94
CA SER A 382 12.79 -6.06 3.15
C SER A 382 12.41 -4.73 3.79
N GLY A 383 13.37 -3.82 3.96
CA GLY A 383 13.15 -2.46 4.43
C GLY A 383 12.12 -1.73 3.55
N ILE A 384 12.33 -1.72 2.24
CA ILE A 384 11.41 -1.09 1.28
C ILE A 384 9.99 -1.67 1.38
N ALA A 385 9.86 -3.01 1.47
CA ALA A 385 8.56 -3.67 1.54
C ALA A 385 7.83 -3.46 2.88
N SER A 386 8.58 -3.29 3.97
CA SER A 386 8.04 -3.06 5.31
C SER A 386 7.63 -1.61 5.57
N CYS A 387 8.05 -0.68 4.70
CA CYS A 387 7.88 0.74 4.93
C CYS A 387 6.40 1.15 4.98
N VAL A 388 6.06 1.97 5.96
CA VAL A 388 4.75 2.58 6.14
C VAL A 388 4.90 4.07 6.43
N PHE A 389 4.00 4.87 5.86
CA PHE A 389 3.93 6.31 6.11
C PHE A 389 2.83 6.61 7.13
N THR A 390 3.02 7.68 7.90
CA THR A 390 1.98 8.27 8.75
C THR A 390 1.31 9.44 8.04
N ARG A 391 0.18 9.91 8.58
CA ARG A 391 -0.55 11.06 8.04
C ARG A 391 0.14 12.41 8.31
N HIS A 392 1.17 12.43 9.15
CA HIS A 392 1.87 13.66 9.57
C HIS A 392 3.31 13.72 9.05
N GLY A 393 3.54 13.14 7.87
CA GLY A 393 4.83 13.22 7.19
C GLY A 393 5.95 12.44 7.88
N GLN A 394 5.64 11.42 8.69
CA GLN A 394 6.64 10.49 9.22
C GLN A 394 6.54 9.14 8.51
N GLY A 395 7.52 8.27 8.73
CA GLY A 395 7.42 6.88 8.31
C GLY A 395 8.29 5.95 9.14
N PHE A 396 8.05 4.66 8.98
CA PHE A 396 8.76 3.59 9.65
C PHE A 396 9.13 2.52 8.65
N TYR A 397 10.31 1.92 8.80
CA TYR A 397 10.70 0.74 8.06
C TYR A 397 11.55 -0.18 8.93
N LEU A 398 11.55 -1.48 8.64
CA LEU A 398 12.35 -2.46 9.36
C LEU A 398 13.81 -2.36 8.91
N ILE A 399 14.70 -2.04 9.84
CA ILE A 399 16.16 -2.15 9.65
C ILE A 399 16.67 -3.55 10.00
N SER A 400 15.89 -4.28 10.80
CA SER A 400 16.12 -5.68 11.15
C SER A 400 14.77 -6.39 11.32
N PRO A 401 14.71 -7.73 11.43
CA PRO A 401 13.47 -8.45 11.66
C PRO A 401 12.74 -8.11 12.97
N SER A 402 13.39 -7.38 13.88
CA SER A 402 12.88 -7.07 15.22
C SER A 402 12.83 -5.59 15.55
N GLU A 403 13.31 -4.70 14.67
CA GLU A 403 13.47 -3.28 14.97
C GLU A 403 13.05 -2.40 13.79
N PHE A 404 12.31 -1.34 14.10
CA PHE A 404 11.95 -0.28 13.16
C PHE A 404 12.87 0.92 13.33
N GLU A 405 13.21 1.56 12.21
CA GLU A 405 13.72 2.93 12.19
C GLU A 405 12.61 3.89 11.77
N ARG A 406 12.50 5.00 12.50
CA ARG A 406 11.55 6.08 12.22
C ARG A 406 12.29 7.18 11.44
N PHE A 407 11.69 7.66 10.36
CA PHE A 407 12.14 8.86 9.67
C PHE A 407 11.04 9.93 9.66
N SER A 408 11.42 11.19 9.48
CA SER A 408 10.48 12.30 9.32
C SER A 408 10.80 13.13 8.08
N LEU A 409 9.75 13.44 7.33
CA LEU A 409 9.73 14.39 6.22
C LEU A 409 9.10 15.73 6.65
N SER A 410 8.53 15.79 7.86
CA SER A 410 7.84 16.96 8.41
C SER A 410 8.78 17.75 9.32
N ALA A 411 8.85 19.06 9.11
CA ALA A 411 9.62 19.96 9.96
C ALA A 411 9.04 20.10 11.38
N ARG A 412 7.76 19.78 11.58
CA ARG A 412 7.11 19.82 12.91
C ARG A 412 7.19 18.51 13.67
N ASN A 413 7.19 17.38 12.96
CA ASN A 413 7.04 16.07 13.60
C ASN A 413 8.40 15.37 13.72
N ILE A 414 9.23 15.86 14.63
CA ILE A 414 10.52 15.26 14.96
C ILE A 414 10.37 14.47 16.26
N THR A 415 10.83 13.22 16.28
CA THR A 415 10.76 12.35 17.46
C THR A 415 12.14 11.76 17.69
N GLU A 416 12.85 12.30 18.67
CA GLU A 416 14.20 11.88 19.04
C GLU A 416 14.35 11.79 20.57
N PRO A 417 15.23 10.92 21.08
CA PRO A 417 15.50 10.85 22.51
C PRO A 417 16.26 12.10 22.98
N LEU A 418 15.62 12.92 23.80
CA LEU A 418 16.29 14.00 24.53
C LEU A 418 16.41 13.58 26.00
N CYS A 419 17.62 13.20 26.42
CA CYS A 419 17.88 12.77 27.79
C CYS A 419 19.13 13.45 28.36
N SER A 420 19.11 13.69 29.67
CA SER A 420 20.27 14.13 30.45
C SER A 420 20.65 13.04 31.45
N LEU A 421 21.96 12.87 31.68
CA LEU A 421 22.49 11.99 32.72
C LEU A 421 23.23 12.84 33.74
N ASP A 422 22.60 13.10 34.89
CA ASP A 422 23.22 13.82 35.98
C ASP A 422 24.16 12.90 36.75
N LEU A 423 25.46 13.09 36.53
CA LEU A 423 26.50 12.38 37.28
C LEU A 423 26.72 13.10 38.61
N SER A 424 26.23 12.51 39.70
CA SER A 424 26.64 12.91 41.05
C SER A 424 28.06 12.42 41.30
N TRP A 425 29.05 13.28 41.02
CA TRP A 425 30.42 12.99 41.41
C TRP A 425 30.53 13.01 42.95
N PRO A 426 31.07 11.97 43.59
CA PRO A 426 31.33 12.01 45.02
C PRO A 426 32.19 13.24 45.35
N ARG A 427 31.72 14.09 46.27
CA ARG A 427 32.48 15.25 46.75
C ARG A 427 33.81 14.76 47.32
N GLY A 428 34.89 14.83 46.55
CA GLY A 428 36.22 14.43 47.00
C GLY A 428 37.18 13.91 45.94
N ALA A 429 36.73 13.50 44.74
CA ALA A 429 37.70 13.12 43.71
C ALA A 429 38.27 14.38 43.04
N ALA A 430 39.41 14.80 43.59
CA ALA A 430 40.25 15.88 43.12
C ALA A 430 40.44 15.80 41.60
N ARG A 431 40.22 16.94 40.92
CA ARG A 431 40.76 17.15 39.58
C ARG A 431 42.27 17.05 39.68
N ALA A 432 42.84 15.91 39.30
CA ALA A 432 44.23 15.84 38.89
C ALA A 432 44.35 16.72 37.63
N ARG A 433 44.73 17.98 37.82
CA ARG A 433 45.25 18.80 36.73
C ARG A 433 46.60 18.20 36.38
N HIS A 434 46.71 17.56 35.21
CA HIS A 434 48.00 17.21 34.65
C HIS A 434 48.65 18.46 34.02
N PRO A 435 49.98 18.59 34.12
CA PRO A 435 50.76 19.77 33.75
C PRO A 435 50.81 20.06 32.25
#